data_AF-A0A8T5U9L5-F1
#
_entry.id   AF-A0A8T5U9L5-F1
#
_cell.length_a   1.000
_cell.length_b   1.000
_cell.length_c   1.000
_cell.angle_alpha   90.00
_cell.angle_beta   90.00
_cell.angle_gamma   90.00
#
_symmetry.space_group_name_H-M   'P 1'
#
loop_
_entity.id
_entity.type
_entity.pdbx_description
1 polymer ?
#
loop_
_entity_poly.entity_id
_entity_poly.type
_entity_poly.pdbx_seq_one_letter_code
_entity_poly.pdbx_strand_id
1 'polypeptide(L)'
;PKEEAPKEEAPKEEAPKKEKKPKVKKERAPRDGPILQITGPEGSPKIVALMAALAVILQGSNLFWAGVNFLIPLSVLTGIFLFILGVILILTIDILNFGDPLLKRIEIFEKFYRFEVLLILGIVVILFEMLSINFNIGTAGALAVMLGGILVINAAVMEILIKKEKTMKPSKLVALFGIIITMIEVVYLFAAPSLSTIWDGIVGIIVITLLLLSMYDKIKFIPYQWWMVLILGFILYGWVSPIGTGAIGTGGTIILISFILMLLEK
;
A
#
# COMPACT_ATOMS: atom_id res chain seq x y z
N PRO A 1 -76.79 -59.56 29.23
CA PRO A 1 -76.70 -58.20 28.67
C PRO A 1 -75.67 -57.38 29.48
N LYS A 2 -74.43 -57.30 29.00
CA LYS A 2 -73.32 -56.64 29.70
C LYS A 2 -73.28 -55.16 29.28
N GLU A 3 -73.33 -54.28 30.26
CA GLU A 3 -73.12 -52.82 30.13
C GLU A 3 -71.69 -52.52 29.69
N GLU A 4 -71.55 -51.67 28.67
CA GLU A 4 -70.27 -51.09 28.24
C GLU A 4 -69.95 -49.87 29.11
N ALA A 5 -68.74 -49.85 29.67
CA ALA A 5 -68.18 -48.70 30.38
C ALA A 5 -67.54 -47.69 29.38
N PRO A 6 -67.49 -46.38 29.69
CA PRO A 6 -67.02 -45.35 28.77
C PRO A 6 -65.49 -45.35 28.63
N LYS A 7 -65.01 -45.09 27.41
CA LYS A 7 -63.59 -44.85 27.11
C LYS A 7 -63.13 -43.50 27.69
N GLU A 8 -62.08 -43.56 28.49
CA GLU A 8 -61.35 -42.40 29.02
C GLU A 8 -60.44 -41.82 27.91
N GLU A 9 -60.65 -40.55 27.55
CA GLU A 9 -59.78 -39.82 26.62
C GLU A 9 -58.50 -39.35 27.33
N ALA A 10 -57.34 -39.73 26.78
CA ALA A 10 -56.04 -39.28 27.28
C ALA A 10 -55.79 -37.79 26.96
N PRO A 11 -55.11 -37.02 27.84
CA PRO A 11 -54.81 -35.61 27.58
C PRO A 11 -53.75 -35.46 26.49
N LYS A 12 -53.99 -34.55 25.54
CA LYS A 12 -53.00 -34.12 24.54
C LYS A 12 -51.83 -33.41 25.21
N GLU A 13 -50.64 -33.92 25.01
CA GLU A 13 -49.37 -33.34 25.42
C GLU A 13 -49.09 -32.05 24.60
N GLU A 14 -49.16 -30.88 25.26
CA GLU A 14 -48.77 -29.61 24.64
C GLU A 14 -47.25 -29.56 24.45
N ALA A 15 -46.81 -29.40 23.19
CA ALA A 15 -45.41 -29.21 22.84
C ALA A 15 -44.85 -27.91 23.45
N PRO A 16 -43.58 -27.90 23.94
CA PRO A 16 -43.03 -26.72 24.58
C PRO A 16 -42.77 -25.59 23.58
N LYS A 17 -43.35 -24.42 23.87
CA LYS A 17 -43.10 -23.15 23.16
C LYS A 17 -41.59 -22.86 23.14
N LYS A 18 -41.00 -22.79 21.95
CA LYS A 18 -39.65 -22.26 21.72
C LYS A 18 -39.56 -20.83 22.27
N GLU A 19 -38.93 -20.67 23.42
CA GLU A 19 -38.46 -19.37 23.90
C GLU A 19 -37.47 -18.79 22.88
N LYS A 20 -37.86 -17.68 22.25
CA LYS A 20 -36.96 -16.85 21.47
C LYS A 20 -35.94 -16.24 22.44
N LYS A 21 -34.72 -16.80 22.49
CA LYS A 21 -33.58 -16.15 23.14
C LYS A 21 -33.46 -14.72 22.60
N PRO A 22 -33.42 -13.69 23.45
CA PRO A 22 -33.20 -12.33 23.00
C PRO A 22 -31.84 -12.26 22.29
N LYS A 23 -31.83 -11.63 21.10
CA LYS A 23 -30.60 -11.27 20.39
C LYS A 23 -29.80 -10.36 21.33
N VAL A 24 -28.82 -10.94 22.00
CA VAL A 24 -27.77 -10.19 22.68
C VAL A 24 -27.13 -9.32 21.60
N LYS A 25 -27.42 -8.01 21.65
CA LYS A 25 -26.68 -7.00 20.91
C LYS A 25 -25.24 -7.21 21.34
N LYS A 26 -24.40 -7.69 20.44
CA LYS A 26 -22.95 -7.84 20.66
C LYS A 26 -22.42 -6.44 20.87
N GLU A 27 -22.40 -5.99 22.12
CA GLU A 27 -21.75 -4.76 22.54
C GLU A 27 -20.31 -4.90 22.05
N ARG A 28 -19.93 -4.04 21.08
CA ARG A 28 -18.53 -3.96 20.66
C ARG A 28 -17.77 -3.52 21.91
N ALA A 29 -16.98 -4.43 22.46
CA ALA A 29 -16.03 -4.13 23.52
C ALA A 29 -15.25 -2.85 23.16
N PRO A 30 -14.93 -2.00 24.15
CA PRO A 30 -14.11 -0.82 23.92
C PRO A 30 -12.81 -1.28 23.26
N ARG A 31 -12.53 -0.75 22.07
CA ARG A 31 -11.32 -1.06 21.28
C ARG A 31 -10.12 -0.33 21.91
N ASP A 32 -9.72 -0.75 23.10
CA ASP A 32 -8.47 -0.33 23.76
C ASP A 32 -7.30 -1.22 23.27
N GLY A 33 -7.32 -1.57 21.99
CA GLY A 33 -6.25 -2.32 21.33
C GLY A 33 -5.14 -1.41 20.83
N PRO A 34 -3.96 -1.96 20.48
CA PRO A 34 -2.81 -1.18 20.03
C PRO A 34 -3.17 -0.21 18.90
N ILE A 35 -2.51 0.95 18.89
CA ILE A 35 -2.75 2.07 17.97
C ILE A 35 -2.67 1.63 16.50
N LEU A 36 -1.90 0.58 16.18
CA LEU A 36 -1.85 -0.07 14.86
C LEU A 36 -2.43 -1.49 14.92
N GLN A 37 -3.63 -1.69 14.37
CA GLN A 37 -4.23 -3.02 14.17
C GLN A 37 -3.88 -3.62 12.79
N ILE A 38 -2.65 -3.39 12.30
CA ILE A 38 -2.24 -3.81 10.97
C ILE A 38 -1.38 -5.06 11.08
N THR A 39 -2.03 -6.22 11.22
CA THR A 39 -1.36 -7.52 11.24
C THR A 39 -1.93 -8.42 10.15
N GLY A 40 -1.06 -9.18 9.49
CA GLY A 40 -1.45 -10.15 8.47
C GLY A 40 -1.70 -9.55 7.07
N PRO A 41 -2.08 -10.39 6.09
CA PRO A 41 -2.15 -10.01 4.68
C PRO A 41 -3.13 -8.86 4.41
N GLU A 42 -4.25 -8.81 5.13
CA GLU A 42 -5.29 -7.76 5.00
C GLU A 42 -4.78 -6.37 5.39
N GLY A 43 -3.73 -6.29 6.21
CA GLY A 43 -3.09 -5.05 6.60
C GLY A 43 -2.13 -4.48 5.56
N SER A 44 -1.65 -5.30 4.63
CA SER A 44 -0.59 -4.92 3.68
C SER A 44 -0.96 -3.73 2.78
N PRO A 45 -2.18 -3.64 2.21
CA PRO A 45 -2.60 -2.47 1.43
C PRO A 45 -2.53 -1.18 2.25
N LYS A 46 -2.91 -1.23 3.53
CA LYS A 46 -2.93 -0.07 4.43
C LYS A 46 -1.54 0.44 4.71
N ILE A 47 -0.55 -0.43 4.93
CA ILE A 47 0.85 -0.02 5.10
C ILE A 47 1.38 0.63 3.83
N VAL A 48 1.12 0.05 2.67
CA VAL A 48 1.59 0.66 1.41
C VAL A 48 0.89 1.97 1.13
N ALA A 49 -0.41 2.08 1.43
CA ALA A 49 -1.13 3.36 1.36
C ALA A 49 -0.55 4.40 2.34
N LEU A 50 -0.11 3.99 3.53
CA LEU A 50 0.54 4.88 4.48
C LEU A 50 1.89 5.36 3.96
N MET A 51 2.72 4.45 3.43
CA MET A 51 3.99 4.79 2.80
C MET A 51 3.78 5.72 1.60
N ALA A 52 2.72 5.49 0.82
CA ALA A 52 2.30 6.37 -0.26
C ALA A 52 1.94 7.76 0.25
N ALA A 53 1.11 7.84 1.29
CA ALA A 53 0.67 9.11 1.85
C ALA A 53 1.85 9.93 2.40
N LEU A 54 2.80 9.28 3.08
CA LEU A 54 4.03 9.93 3.55
C LEU A 54 4.92 10.41 2.39
N ALA A 55 5.05 9.61 1.33
CA ALA A 55 5.78 10.01 0.12
C ALA A 55 5.13 11.23 -0.55
N VAL A 56 3.79 11.23 -0.69
CA VAL A 56 3.02 12.35 -1.24
C VAL A 56 3.18 13.62 -0.40
N ILE A 57 3.16 13.51 0.94
CA ILE A 57 3.40 14.66 1.84
C ILE A 57 4.81 15.22 1.64
N LEU A 58 5.83 14.35 1.60
CA LEU A 58 7.22 14.76 1.39
C LEU A 58 7.39 15.46 0.04
N GLN A 59 6.82 14.90 -1.02
CA GLN A 59 6.84 15.48 -2.37
C GLN A 59 6.10 16.82 -2.41
N GLY A 60 4.92 16.91 -1.79
CA GLY A 60 4.18 18.16 -1.66
C GLY A 60 4.97 19.24 -0.93
N SER A 61 5.67 18.87 0.15
CA SER A 61 6.55 19.78 0.89
C SER A 61 7.72 20.26 0.03
N ASN A 62 8.39 19.35 -0.68
CA ASN A 62 9.52 19.69 -1.56
C ASN A 62 9.08 20.64 -2.68
N LEU A 63 7.93 20.38 -3.32
CA LEU A 63 7.39 21.23 -4.37
C LEU A 63 6.96 22.61 -3.87
N PHE A 64 6.38 22.67 -2.67
CA PHE A 64 6.03 23.95 -2.03
C PHE A 64 7.29 24.81 -1.83
N TRP A 65 8.32 24.27 -1.18
CA TRP A 65 9.55 25.02 -0.90
C TRP A 65 10.32 25.37 -2.18
N ALA A 66 10.37 24.48 -3.15
CA ALA A 66 10.93 24.80 -4.47
C ALA A 66 10.15 25.95 -5.14
N GLY A 67 8.82 25.89 -5.13
CA GLY A 67 7.97 26.93 -5.70
C GLY A 67 8.15 28.29 -5.03
N VAL A 68 8.29 28.32 -3.70
CA VAL A 68 8.55 29.56 -2.94
C VAL A 68 9.93 30.13 -3.29
N ASN A 69 10.97 29.30 -3.32
CA ASN A 69 12.34 29.75 -3.56
C ASN A 69 12.58 30.23 -5.00
N PHE A 70 11.91 29.62 -5.98
CA PHE A 70 12.06 29.95 -7.40
C PHE A 70 10.92 30.82 -7.95
N LEU A 71 9.99 31.26 -7.09
CA LEU A 71 8.81 32.06 -7.45
C LEU A 71 7.98 31.41 -8.58
N ILE A 72 7.72 30.10 -8.47
CA ILE A 72 6.92 29.32 -9.42
C ILE A 72 5.54 29.04 -8.78
N PRO A 73 4.50 29.82 -9.10
CA PRO A 73 3.21 29.73 -8.41
C PRO A 73 2.54 28.36 -8.57
N LEU A 74 2.71 27.72 -9.73
CA LEU A 74 2.14 26.40 -9.97
C LEU A 74 2.75 25.33 -9.04
N SER A 75 4.06 25.37 -8.79
CA SER A 75 4.73 24.44 -7.87
C SER A 75 4.26 24.64 -6.43
N VAL A 76 4.01 25.89 -6.01
CA VAL A 76 3.43 26.19 -4.68
C VAL A 76 2.03 25.59 -4.57
N LEU A 77 1.17 25.81 -5.56
CA LEU A 77 -0.20 25.28 -5.57
C LEU A 77 -0.22 23.75 -5.59
N THR A 78 0.59 23.12 -6.44
CA THR A 78 0.73 21.67 -6.49
C THR A 78 1.28 21.11 -5.19
N GLY A 79 2.26 21.79 -4.57
CA GLY A 79 2.82 21.40 -3.28
C GLY A 79 1.78 21.39 -2.15
N ILE A 80 0.98 22.46 -2.05
CA ILE A 80 -0.13 22.56 -1.08
C ILE A 80 -1.16 21.46 -1.35
N PHE A 81 -1.54 21.26 -2.63
CA PHE A 81 -2.52 20.26 -3.01
C PHE A 81 -2.07 18.84 -2.63
N LEU A 82 -0.84 18.46 -2.99
CA LEU A 82 -0.29 17.14 -2.64
C LEU A 82 -0.16 16.96 -1.13
N PHE A 83 0.27 17.99 -0.40
CA PHE A 83 0.33 17.94 1.06
C PHE A 83 -1.05 17.64 1.67
N ILE A 84 -2.08 18.37 1.25
CA ILE A 84 -3.47 18.15 1.71
C ILE A 84 -3.94 16.74 1.32
N LEU A 85 -3.67 16.30 0.09
CA LEU A 85 -4.08 14.98 -0.39
C LEU A 85 -3.39 13.86 0.38
N GLY A 86 -2.10 14.00 0.70
CA GLY A 86 -1.39 13.05 1.55
C GLY A 86 -1.96 12.97 2.97
N VAL A 87 -2.34 14.10 3.57
CA VAL A 87 -3.07 14.11 4.85
C VAL A 87 -4.43 13.42 4.73
N ILE A 88 -5.19 13.69 3.67
CA ILE A 88 -6.47 13.02 3.40
C ILE A 88 -6.26 11.50 3.28
N LEU A 89 -5.22 11.04 2.58
CA LEU A 89 -4.87 9.62 2.51
C LEU A 89 -4.63 9.03 3.89
N ILE A 90 -3.82 9.66 4.75
CA ILE A 90 -3.59 9.18 6.14
C ILE A 90 -4.91 9.03 6.90
N LEU A 91 -5.79 10.04 6.82
CA LEU A 91 -7.10 10.00 7.46
C LEU A 91 -8.01 8.90 6.89
N THR A 92 -7.83 8.54 5.63
CA THR A 92 -8.65 7.52 4.94
C THR A 92 -8.23 6.09 5.31
N ILE A 93 -6.96 5.85 5.67
CA ILE A 93 -6.45 4.47 5.90
C ILE A 93 -6.90 3.89 7.26
N ASP A 94 -7.48 4.71 8.14
CA ASP A 94 -7.98 4.30 9.46
C ASP A 94 -6.89 3.60 10.30
N ILE A 95 -5.66 4.12 10.25
CA ILE A 95 -4.54 3.62 11.05
C ILE A 95 -4.54 4.27 12.44
N LEU A 96 -5.09 5.48 12.55
CA LEU A 96 -5.07 6.24 13.80
C LEU A 96 -6.43 6.11 14.48
N ASN A 97 -6.50 5.22 15.46
CA ASN A 97 -7.68 5.09 16.32
C ASN A 97 -7.69 6.25 17.32
N PHE A 98 -8.14 7.42 16.87
CA PHE A 98 -8.33 8.57 17.74
C PHE A 98 -9.58 8.32 18.61
N GLY A 99 -9.40 8.16 19.92
CA GLY A 99 -10.48 7.88 20.88
C GLY A 99 -11.52 8.99 21.08
N ASP A 100 -11.61 9.97 20.18
CA ASP A 100 -12.38 11.20 20.35
C ASP A 100 -13.73 11.12 19.60
N PRO A 101 -14.88 11.50 20.21
CA PRO A 101 -16.20 11.41 19.59
C PRO A 101 -16.36 12.24 18.29
N LEU A 102 -15.53 13.27 18.09
CA LEU A 102 -15.52 14.06 16.86
C LEU A 102 -15.14 13.23 15.63
N LEU A 103 -14.36 12.16 15.79
CA LEU A 103 -13.98 11.25 14.71
C LEU A 103 -15.04 10.21 14.36
N LYS A 104 -16.11 10.01 15.14
CA LYS A 104 -17.25 9.20 14.67
C LYS A 104 -17.89 9.78 13.39
N ARG A 105 -17.74 11.09 13.13
CA ARG A 105 -18.15 11.70 11.86
C ARG A 105 -17.20 11.40 10.69
N ILE A 106 -16.01 10.87 10.96
CA ILE A 106 -15.00 10.46 9.99
C ILE A 106 -15.24 9.03 9.47
N GLU A 107 -16.30 8.33 9.92
CA GLU A 107 -16.79 7.08 9.28
C GLU A 107 -17.06 7.25 7.77
N ILE A 108 -17.27 8.49 7.31
CA ILE A 108 -17.36 8.83 5.88
C ILE A 108 -16.02 8.53 5.16
N PHE A 109 -14.88 8.82 5.77
CA PHE A 109 -13.54 8.56 5.22
C PHE A 109 -13.19 7.08 5.16
N GLU A 110 -13.65 6.28 6.12
CA GLU A 110 -13.49 4.81 6.05
C GLU A 110 -14.17 4.23 4.80
N LYS A 111 -15.33 4.78 4.41
CA LYS A 111 -16.02 4.41 3.15
C LYS A 111 -15.27 4.82 1.89
N PHE A 112 -14.36 5.79 1.99
CA PHE A 112 -13.51 6.24 0.89
C PHE A 112 -12.27 5.36 0.70
N TYR A 113 -11.92 4.49 1.67
CA TYR A 113 -10.88 3.47 1.47
C TYR A 113 -11.40 2.30 0.62
N ARG A 114 -11.64 2.59 -0.65
CA ARG A 114 -12.02 1.60 -1.68
C ARG A 114 -11.01 1.65 -2.81
N PHE A 115 -10.81 0.50 -3.46
CA PHE A 115 -9.79 0.40 -4.50
C PHE A 115 -10.06 1.36 -5.66
N GLU A 116 -11.33 1.63 -5.98
CA GLU A 116 -11.72 2.58 -7.02
C GLU A 116 -11.23 4.01 -6.68
N VAL A 117 -11.43 4.41 -5.42
CA VAL A 117 -11.03 5.74 -4.93
C VAL A 117 -9.52 5.83 -4.87
N LEU A 118 -8.84 4.81 -4.35
CA LEU A 118 -7.37 4.77 -4.32
C LEU A 118 -6.79 4.83 -5.74
N LEU A 119 -7.36 4.11 -6.70
CA LEU A 119 -6.90 4.14 -8.09
C LEU A 119 -7.05 5.53 -8.71
N ILE A 120 -8.20 6.18 -8.51
CA ILE A 120 -8.42 7.57 -8.96
C ILE A 120 -7.43 8.52 -8.28
N LEU A 121 -7.26 8.42 -6.95
CA LEU A 121 -6.31 9.26 -6.21
C LEU A 121 -4.87 9.05 -6.69
N GLY A 122 -4.47 7.80 -6.95
CA GLY A 122 -3.15 7.48 -7.48
C GLY A 122 -2.91 8.12 -8.84
N ILE A 123 -3.89 8.03 -9.76
CA ILE A 123 -3.81 8.70 -11.07
C ILE A 123 -3.73 10.23 -10.91
N VAL A 124 -4.57 10.81 -10.04
CA VAL A 124 -4.56 12.25 -9.77
C VAL A 124 -3.21 12.71 -9.24
N VAL A 125 -2.64 11.99 -8.28
CA VAL A 125 -1.30 12.28 -7.73
C VAL A 125 -0.25 12.27 -8.84
N ILE A 126 -0.22 11.22 -9.68
CA ILE A 126 0.72 11.13 -10.81
C ILE A 126 0.54 12.31 -11.77
N LEU A 127 -0.69 12.69 -12.10
CA LEU A 127 -0.95 13.81 -13.01
C LEU A 127 -0.45 15.14 -12.43
N PHE A 128 -0.69 15.41 -11.14
CA PHE A 128 -0.21 16.62 -10.48
C PHE A 128 1.33 16.63 -10.37
N GLU A 129 1.93 15.49 -10.06
CA GLU A 129 3.37 15.29 -10.09
C GLU A 129 3.94 15.58 -11.50
N MET A 130 3.34 15.04 -12.56
CA MET A 130 3.73 15.33 -13.96
C MET A 130 3.63 16.81 -14.31
N LEU A 131 2.55 17.49 -13.89
CA LEU A 131 2.38 18.92 -14.13
C LEU A 131 3.50 19.74 -13.47
N SER A 132 4.01 19.28 -12.31
CA SER A 132 5.11 19.93 -11.61
C SER A 132 6.49 19.71 -12.26
N ILE A 133 6.70 18.56 -12.91
CA ILE A 133 7.99 18.16 -13.50
C ILE A 133 8.34 19.03 -14.72
N ASN A 134 7.34 19.56 -15.43
CA ASN A 134 7.53 20.44 -16.60
C ASN A 134 8.34 21.72 -16.32
N PHE A 135 8.74 21.99 -15.07
CA PHE A 135 9.39 23.24 -14.67
C PHE A 135 10.91 23.22 -14.49
N ASN A 136 11.61 22.07 -14.45
CA ASN A 136 13.10 21.98 -14.60
C ASN A 136 13.71 20.61 -14.24
N ILE A 137 12.92 19.62 -13.84
CA ILE A 137 13.49 18.36 -13.35
C ILE A 137 13.66 17.45 -14.55
N GLY A 138 14.90 17.10 -14.89
CA GLY A 138 15.20 16.14 -15.95
C GLY A 138 14.41 14.84 -15.77
N THR A 139 14.20 14.11 -16.87
CA THR A 139 13.38 12.88 -16.94
C THR A 139 13.68 11.82 -15.88
N ALA A 140 14.91 11.78 -15.34
CA ALA A 140 15.25 10.90 -14.21
C ALA A 140 14.53 11.29 -12.91
N GLY A 141 14.49 12.57 -12.57
CA GLY A 141 13.82 13.06 -11.37
C GLY A 141 12.30 12.94 -11.45
N ALA A 142 11.74 12.81 -12.66
CA ALA A 142 10.31 12.55 -12.86
C ALA A 142 9.84 11.26 -12.17
N LEU A 143 10.64 10.19 -12.19
CA LEU A 143 10.27 8.91 -11.58
C LEU A 143 10.31 8.95 -10.05
N ALA A 144 11.32 9.61 -9.47
CA ALA A 144 11.39 9.82 -8.02
C ALA A 144 10.23 10.72 -7.52
N VAL A 145 9.82 11.68 -8.36
CA VAL A 145 8.65 12.52 -8.11
C VAL A 145 7.34 11.73 -8.23
N MET A 146 7.31 10.55 -8.85
CA MET A 146 6.10 9.72 -9.01
C MET A 146 5.90 8.63 -7.94
N LEU A 147 6.81 8.50 -6.97
CA LEU A 147 6.78 7.43 -5.97
C LEU A 147 5.44 7.38 -5.21
N GLY A 148 4.94 8.54 -4.75
CA GLY A 148 3.68 8.65 -4.03
C GLY A 148 2.52 8.05 -4.82
N GLY A 149 2.31 8.52 -6.05
CA GLY A 149 1.25 8.02 -6.92
C GLY A 149 1.36 6.53 -7.25
N ILE A 150 2.57 6.04 -7.55
CA ILE A 150 2.82 4.61 -7.82
C ILE A 150 2.45 3.75 -6.60
N LEU A 151 2.82 4.18 -5.39
CA LEU A 151 2.48 3.45 -4.16
C LEU A 151 0.97 3.46 -3.87
N VAL A 152 0.25 4.56 -4.17
CA VAL A 152 -1.21 4.58 -4.03
C VAL A 152 -1.85 3.57 -5.00
N ILE A 153 -1.40 3.50 -6.25
CA ILE A 153 -1.88 2.50 -7.22
C ILE A 153 -1.55 1.09 -6.75
N ASN A 154 -0.35 0.85 -6.22
CA ASN A 154 0.03 -0.45 -5.66
C ASN A 154 -0.91 -0.86 -4.51
N ALA A 155 -1.23 0.06 -3.60
CA ALA A 155 -2.19 -0.18 -2.53
C ALA A 155 -3.58 -0.57 -3.09
N ALA A 156 -4.06 0.14 -4.12
CA ALA A 156 -5.32 -0.18 -4.79
C ALA A 156 -5.31 -1.58 -5.42
N VAL A 157 -4.22 -1.94 -6.12
CA VAL A 157 -4.07 -3.26 -6.76
C VAL A 157 -4.01 -4.37 -5.71
N MET A 158 -3.30 -4.17 -4.59
CA MET A 158 -3.29 -5.13 -3.49
C MET A 158 -4.68 -5.34 -2.89
N GLU A 159 -5.42 -4.25 -2.67
CA GLU A 159 -6.79 -4.30 -2.15
C GLU A 159 -7.70 -5.15 -3.07
N ILE A 160 -7.55 -5.02 -4.40
CA ILE A 160 -8.28 -5.84 -5.38
C ILE A 160 -7.87 -7.31 -5.29
N LEU A 161 -6.57 -7.59 -5.22
CA LEU A 161 -6.05 -8.97 -5.28
C LEU A 161 -6.34 -9.76 -4.00
N ILE A 162 -6.26 -9.10 -2.84
CA ILE A 162 -6.64 -9.70 -1.56
C ILE A 162 -8.14 -10.00 -1.54
N LYS A 163 -8.99 -9.07 -2.00
CA LYS A 163 -10.45 -9.30 -2.09
C LYS A 163 -10.85 -10.38 -3.08
N LYS A 164 -10.04 -10.61 -4.12
CA LYS A 164 -10.28 -11.63 -5.16
C LYS A 164 -9.55 -12.95 -4.90
N GLU A 165 -9.12 -13.20 -3.66
CA GLU A 165 -8.49 -14.45 -3.20
C GLU A 165 -7.35 -14.96 -4.11
N LYS A 166 -6.48 -14.07 -4.59
CA LYS A 166 -5.33 -14.49 -5.41
C LYS A 166 -4.12 -14.87 -4.55
N THR A 167 -3.56 -16.02 -4.93
CA THR A 167 -2.49 -16.85 -4.32
C THR A 167 -1.12 -16.21 -4.11
N MET A 168 -0.95 -14.92 -4.36
CA MET A 168 0.36 -14.25 -4.27
C MET A 168 0.46 -13.46 -2.97
N LYS A 169 1.53 -13.70 -2.21
CA LYS A 169 1.85 -12.92 -1.01
C LYS A 169 1.97 -11.42 -1.34
N PRO A 170 1.37 -10.51 -0.56
CA PRO A 170 1.47 -9.06 -0.78
C PRO A 170 2.92 -8.57 -0.95
N SER A 171 3.85 -9.09 -0.16
CA SER A 171 5.29 -8.83 -0.27
C SER A 171 5.85 -9.12 -1.66
N LYS A 172 5.55 -10.31 -2.22
CA LYS A 172 5.96 -10.69 -3.58
C LYS A 172 5.35 -9.76 -4.63
N LEU A 173 4.10 -9.33 -4.47
CA LEU A 173 3.47 -8.40 -5.40
C LEU A 173 4.17 -7.04 -5.39
N VAL A 174 4.44 -6.47 -4.22
CA VAL A 174 5.13 -5.18 -4.10
C VAL A 174 6.56 -5.27 -4.65
N ALA A 175 7.27 -6.38 -4.40
CA ALA A 175 8.58 -6.61 -5.01
C ALA A 175 8.51 -6.63 -6.54
N LEU A 176 7.47 -7.24 -7.13
CA LEU A 176 7.28 -7.26 -8.58
C LEU A 176 7.11 -5.85 -9.15
N PHE A 177 6.32 -4.99 -8.50
CA PHE A 177 6.19 -3.59 -8.90
C PHE A 177 7.52 -2.85 -8.79
N GLY A 178 8.26 -3.05 -7.71
CA GLY A 178 9.59 -2.46 -7.55
C GLY A 178 10.56 -2.91 -8.64
N ILE A 179 10.51 -4.18 -9.06
CA ILE A 179 11.29 -4.70 -10.19
C ILE A 179 10.91 -4.01 -11.50
N ILE A 180 9.62 -3.85 -11.80
CA ILE A 180 9.17 -3.16 -13.02
C ILE A 180 9.68 -1.72 -13.06
N ILE A 181 9.58 -0.99 -11.95
CA ILE A 181 10.12 0.37 -11.86
C ILE A 181 11.64 0.37 -12.01
N THR A 182 12.35 -0.54 -11.33
CA THR A 182 13.82 -0.65 -11.44
C THR A 182 14.24 -0.97 -12.88
N MET A 183 13.47 -1.77 -13.63
CA MET A 183 13.75 -2.02 -15.06
C MET A 183 13.71 -0.72 -15.88
N ILE A 184 12.76 0.17 -15.61
CA ILE A 184 12.67 1.48 -16.26
C ILE A 184 13.89 2.34 -15.88
N GLU A 185 14.25 2.36 -14.59
CA GLU A 185 15.43 3.07 -14.07
C GLU A 185 16.73 2.58 -14.72
N VAL A 186 16.86 1.27 -14.92
CA VAL A 186 18.01 0.64 -15.60
C VAL A 186 18.05 1.01 -17.09
N VAL A 187 16.92 0.97 -17.80
CA VAL A 187 16.86 1.43 -19.20
C VAL A 187 17.32 2.88 -19.31
N TYR A 188 16.93 3.72 -18.35
CA TYR A 188 17.37 5.10 -18.28
C TYR A 188 18.89 5.23 -18.05
N LEU A 189 19.45 4.44 -17.14
CA LEU A 189 20.89 4.41 -16.87
C LEU A 189 21.73 4.09 -18.12
N PHE A 190 21.24 3.20 -18.99
CA PHE A 190 21.88 2.90 -20.27
C PHE A 190 21.72 4.00 -21.33
N ALA A 191 20.70 4.86 -21.21
CA ALA A 191 20.53 6.01 -22.08
C ALA A 191 21.45 7.18 -21.70
N ALA A 192 22.00 7.19 -20.48
CA ALA A 192 22.92 8.22 -20.02
C ALA A 192 24.36 7.95 -20.53
N PRO A 193 25.06 8.94 -21.12
CA PRO A 193 26.31 8.74 -21.85
C PRO A 193 27.57 8.58 -20.97
N SER A 194 27.43 8.19 -19.70
CA SER A 194 28.57 8.07 -18.78
C SER A 194 28.92 6.60 -18.49
N LEU A 195 30.22 6.31 -18.36
CA LEU A 195 30.67 4.95 -18.02
C LEU A 195 30.15 4.50 -16.65
N SER A 196 30.05 5.43 -15.69
CA SER A 196 29.49 5.15 -14.36
C SER A 196 28.03 4.71 -14.44
N THR A 197 27.20 5.45 -15.20
CA THR A 197 25.78 5.11 -15.33
C THR A 197 25.55 3.79 -16.06
N ILE A 198 26.38 3.46 -17.05
CA ILE A 198 26.33 2.15 -17.72
C ILE A 198 26.66 1.03 -16.73
N TRP A 199 27.69 1.21 -15.89
CA TRP A 199 28.06 0.26 -14.86
C TRP A 199 26.92 0.04 -13.84
N ASP A 200 26.31 1.11 -13.36
CA ASP A 200 25.17 1.05 -12.43
C ASP A 200 23.97 0.33 -13.08
N GLY A 201 23.74 0.55 -14.38
CA GLY A 201 22.74 -0.17 -15.16
C GLY A 201 22.99 -1.68 -15.22
N ILE A 202 24.24 -2.11 -15.41
CA ILE A 202 24.63 -3.53 -15.39
C ILE A 202 24.36 -4.14 -14.01
N VAL A 203 24.76 -3.46 -12.93
CA VAL A 203 24.48 -3.90 -11.56
C VAL A 203 22.97 -4.05 -11.34
N GLY A 204 22.17 -3.11 -11.85
CA GLY A 204 20.71 -3.18 -11.82
C GLY A 204 20.14 -4.42 -12.49
N ILE A 205 20.58 -4.77 -13.69
CA ILE A 205 20.13 -5.99 -14.39
C ILE A 205 20.44 -7.24 -13.55
N ILE A 206 21.65 -7.32 -13.00
CA ILE A 206 22.07 -8.46 -12.17
C ILE A 206 21.16 -8.59 -10.96
N VAL A 207 20.96 -7.51 -10.21
CA VAL A 207 20.15 -7.52 -8.99
C VAL A 207 18.67 -7.83 -9.27
N ILE A 208 18.08 -7.26 -10.33
CA ILE A 208 16.72 -7.58 -10.79
C ILE A 208 16.60 -9.08 -11.11
N THR A 209 17.59 -9.63 -11.81
CA THR A 209 17.60 -11.05 -12.19
C THR A 209 17.65 -11.94 -10.95
N LEU A 210 18.49 -11.61 -9.96
CA LEU A 210 18.57 -12.32 -8.69
C LEU A 210 17.25 -12.24 -7.90
N LEU A 211 16.60 -11.06 -7.86
CA LEU A 211 15.30 -10.89 -7.23
C LEU A 211 14.22 -11.74 -7.89
N LEU A 212 14.10 -11.71 -9.22
CA LEU A 212 13.13 -12.56 -9.95
C LEU A 212 13.38 -14.04 -9.70
N LEU A 213 14.63 -14.49 -9.76
CA LEU A 213 15.00 -15.88 -9.50
C LEU A 213 14.65 -16.30 -8.07
N SER A 214 14.85 -15.41 -7.10
CA SER A 214 14.46 -15.64 -5.71
C SER A 214 12.94 -15.77 -5.57
N MET A 215 12.16 -14.89 -6.20
CA MET A 215 10.70 -14.86 -6.08
C MET A 215 10.00 -16.11 -6.63
N TYR A 216 10.54 -16.68 -7.71
CA TYR A 216 10.00 -17.88 -8.36
C TYR A 216 10.58 -19.19 -7.79
N ASP A 217 11.37 -19.12 -6.72
CA ASP A 217 11.97 -20.27 -6.05
C ASP A 217 12.74 -21.20 -7.02
N LYS A 218 13.25 -20.64 -8.13
CA LYS A 218 13.94 -21.39 -9.20
C LYS A 218 15.36 -21.79 -8.81
N ILE A 219 15.98 -21.09 -7.85
CA ILE A 219 17.36 -21.32 -7.41
C ILE A 219 17.36 -21.54 -5.90
N LYS A 220 17.76 -22.75 -5.47
CA LYS A 220 17.84 -23.12 -4.04
C LYS A 220 18.79 -22.23 -3.22
N PHE A 221 19.83 -21.71 -3.85
CA PHE A 221 20.85 -20.88 -3.19
C PHE A 221 20.39 -19.43 -2.93
N ILE A 222 19.33 -18.97 -3.59
CA ILE A 222 18.85 -17.58 -3.50
C ILE A 222 17.39 -17.61 -3.02
N PRO A 223 17.14 -17.88 -1.73
CA PRO A 223 15.78 -17.99 -1.24
C PRO A 223 15.12 -16.61 -1.12
N TYR A 224 13.81 -16.53 -1.37
CA TYR A 224 13.03 -15.31 -1.11
C TYR A 224 12.81 -15.12 0.40
N GLN A 225 13.87 -14.66 1.08
CA GLN A 225 13.89 -14.37 2.51
C GLN A 225 14.12 -12.88 2.75
N TRP A 226 13.65 -12.40 3.91
CA TRP A 226 13.68 -10.98 4.27
C TRP A 226 15.07 -10.35 4.13
N TRP A 227 16.14 -11.05 4.51
CA TRP A 227 17.51 -10.52 4.46
C TRP A 227 18.02 -10.42 3.03
N MET A 228 17.65 -11.36 2.14
CA MET A 228 17.97 -11.29 0.71
C MET A 228 17.27 -10.08 0.07
N VAL A 229 15.97 -9.91 0.32
CA VAL A 229 15.20 -8.79 -0.21
C VAL A 229 15.73 -7.46 0.32
N LEU A 230 16.13 -7.40 1.60
CA LEU A 230 16.74 -6.21 2.19
C LEU A 230 18.07 -5.84 1.51
N ILE A 231 18.99 -6.79 1.35
CA ILE A 231 20.30 -6.53 0.73
C ILE A 231 20.12 -6.09 -0.73
N LEU A 232 19.34 -6.84 -1.51
CA LEU A 232 19.12 -6.53 -2.93
C LEU A 232 18.35 -5.20 -3.09
N GLY A 233 17.35 -4.96 -2.24
CA GLY A 233 16.61 -3.69 -2.21
C GLY A 233 17.51 -2.51 -1.85
N PHE A 234 18.44 -2.68 -0.91
CA PHE A 234 19.39 -1.64 -0.52
C PHE A 234 20.39 -1.32 -1.64
N ILE A 235 20.88 -2.35 -2.36
CA ILE A 235 21.72 -2.14 -3.54
C ILE A 235 20.95 -1.35 -4.60
N LEU A 236 19.70 -1.70 -4.89
CA LEU A 236 18.89 -0.96 -5.85
C LEU A 236 18.59 0.47 -5.39
N TYR A 237 18.34 0.66 -4.09
CA TYR A 237 18.05 1.95 -3.49
C TYR A 237 19.26 2.90 -3.55
N GLY A 238 20.43 2.41 -3.14
CA GLY A 238 21.62 3.23 -2.93
C GLY A 238 22.58 3.28 -4.11
N TRP A 239 22.59 2.25 -4.95
CA TRP A 239 23.53 2.13 -6.07
C TRP A 239 22.83 2.31 -7.42
N VAL A 240 21.77 1.55 -7.67
CA VAL A 240 21.05 1.57 -8.96
C VAL A 240 20.01 2.69 -8.96
N SER A 241 20.48 3.90 -8.69
CA SER A 241 19.71 5.11 -8.89
C SER A 241 20.13 5.75 -10.22
N PRO A 242 19.20 5.96 -11.18
CA PRO A 242 19.47 6.68 -12.42
C PRO A 242 19.94 8.11 -12.21
N ILE A 243 19.89 8.58 -10.97
CA ILE A 243 20.22 9.93 -10.55
C ILE A 243 21.50 9.84 -9.72
N GLY A 244 22.64 9.66 -10.39
CA GLY A 244 24.00 9.76 -9.84
C GLY A 244 24.35 11.16 -9.29
N THR A 245 23.38 11.91 -8.79
CA THR A 245 23.48 13.30 -8.30
C THR A 245 22.75 13.53 -6.96
N GLY A 246 22.33 12.47 -6.26
CA GLY A 246 21.81 12.58 -4.88
C GLY A 246 20.31 12.31 -4.69
N ALA A 247 19.64 11.64 -5.63
CA ALA A 247 18.26 11.20 -5.43
C ALA A 247 18.15 9.67 -5.27
N ILE A 248 17.14 9.28 -4.52
CA ILE A 248 16.86 7.92 -4.04
C ILE A 248 16.33 7.03 -5.18
N GLY A 249 16.80 5.78 -5.29
CA GLY A 249 16.26 4.78 -6.22
C GLY A 249 14.81 4.42 -5.88
N THR A 250 13.89 4.70 -6.81
CA THR A 250 12.43 4.53 -6.62
C THR A 250 12.07 3.06 -6.57
N GLY A 251 12.61 2.27 -7.51
CA GLY A 251 12.41 0.82 -7.55
C GLY A 251 12.97 0.14 -6.30
N GLY A 252 14.17 0.54 -5.86
CA GLY A 252 14.77 0.09 -4.62
C GLY A 252 13.92 0.41 -3.38
N THR A 253 13.35 1.62 -3.31
CA THR A 253 12.44 2.02 -2.23
C THR A 253 11.20 1.13 -2.17
N ILE A 254 10.58 0.82 -3.31
CA ILE A 254 9.42 -0.07 -3.38
C ILE A 254 9.82 -1.49 -2.92
N ILE A 255 11.00 -1.97 -3.27
CA ILE A 255 11.51 -3.29 -2.83
C ILE A 255 11.78 -3.30 -1.32
N LEU A 256 12.28 -2.21 -0.74
CA LEU A 256 12.42 -2.07 0.72
C LEU A 256 11.06 -2.07 1.43
N ILE A 257 10.01 -1.50 0.81
CA ILE A 257 8.64 -1.62 1.32
C ILE A 257 8.16 -3.08 1.28
N SER A 258 8.50 -3.84 0.23
CA SER A 258 8.23 -5.29 0.19
C SER A 258 8.89 -6.03 1.34
N PHE A 259 10.14 -5.68 1.70
CA PHE A 259 10.80 -6.22 2.89
C PHE A 259 10.01 -5.95 4.19
N ILE A 260 9.49 -4.73 4.37
CA ILE A 260 8.64 -4.39 5.53
C ILE A 260 7.40 -5.29 5.56
N LEU A 261 6.74 -5.48 4.41
CA LEU A 261 5.59 -6.38 4.32
C LEU A 261 5.95 -7.83 4.63
N MET A 262 7.11 -8.33 4.21
CA MET A 262 7.57 -9.68 4.55
C MET A 262 7.72 -9.89 6.06
N LEU A 263 8.06 -8.84 6.82
CA LEU A 263 8.15 -8.93 8.28
C LEU A 263 6.78 -9.00 8.95
N LEU A 264 5.76 -8.43 8.33
CA LEU A 264 4.38 -8.36 8.84
C LEU A 264 3.52 -9.55 8.43
N GLU A 265 3.95 -10.27 7.39
CA GLU A 265 3.35 -11.54 6.93
C GLU A 265 3.84 -12.78 7.70
N LYS A 266 4.86 -12.63 8.55
CA LYS A 266 5.38 -13.71 9.41
C LYS A 266 4.52 -13.86 10.67
#